data_AF-A0AAD9W935-F1
#
_entry.id   AF-A0AAD9W935-F1
#
_cell.length_a   1.000
_cell.length_b   1.000
_cell.length_c   1.000
_cell.angle_alpha   90.00
_cell.angle_beta   90.00
_cell.angle_gamma   90.00
#
_symmetry.space_group_name_H-M   'P 1'
#
loop_
_entity.id
_entity.type
_entity.pdbx_description
1 polymer ?
#
loop_
_entity_poly.entity_id
_entity_poly.type
_entity_poly.pdbx_seq_one_letter_code
_entity_poly.pdbx_strand_id
1 'polypeptide(L)'
;MQTPSLFSVALLLSPVLAGGMPRPEDTVPPAIEPSKLENFTWADPFSSPKLANFDAACESKRTFTASEYQLHDLQIPEPKGLQPYSEALKEFFGGRPYPGGWEGIDAHRYERNLLKMEYADVPVKVREWIEEEERSEGPGKGLFAVYQKPAEGETVKKTAKVPPANADHLRPLDQKRAVIFAPGAVYETLPLWVAEGSKCEETLTDLTKYGPKLIDGGVVAWPTDYTTPKRSLEERKMEFTIKAQVLSAKAGAQLDKDGQDAVKTDSKDEL
;
A
#
# COMPACT_ATOMS: atom_id res chain seq x y z
N MET A 1 59.36 53.51 -56.92
CA MET A 1 58.01 53.43 -57.53
C MET A 1 57.41 52.10 -57.11
N GLN A 2 56.57 52.11 -56.08
CA GLN A 2 55.96 50.92 -55.47
C GLN A 2 54.52 50.77 -55.97
N THR A 3 54.19 49.57 -56.44
CA THR A 3 52.85 49.11 -56.83
C THR A 3 52.04 48.70 -55.58
N PRO A 4 50.71 48.94 -55.53
CA PRO A 4 49.88 48.38 -54.48
C PRO A 4 49.32 47.00 -54.90
N SER A 5 49.38 46.05 -53.96
CA SER A 5 48.74 44.73 -54.05
C SER A 5 47.24 44.83 -53.82
N LEU A 6 46.47 44.09 -54.63
CA LEU A 6 45.04 43.89 -54.52
C LEU A 6 44.74 42.86 -53.42
N PHE A 7 44.01 43.24 -52.38
CA PHE A 7 43.40 42.30 -51.43
C PHE A 7 42.01 41.89 -51.94
N SER A 8 41.86 40.61 -52.29
CA SER A 8 40.56 39.99 -52.55
C SER A 8 39.89 39.62 -51.22
N VAL A 9 38.70 40.16 -50.97
CA VAL A 9 37.84 39.76 -49.84
C VAL A 9 36.88 38.69 -50.35
N ALA A 10 37.03 37.45 -49.86
CA ALA A 10 36.08 36.37 -50.10
C ALA A 10 35.00 36.38 -49.01
N LEU A 11 33.74 36.58 -49.40
CA LEU A 11 32.56 36.46 -48.54
C LEU A 11 32.19 34.97 -48.39
N LEU A 12 32.33 34.42 -47.19
CA LEU A 12 31.81 33.10 -46.82
C LEU A 12 30.36 33.23 -46.35
N LEU A 13 29.42 32.85 -47.22
CA LEU A 13 28.02 32.59 -46.84
C LEU A 13 27.95 31.21 -46.15
N SER A 14 27.67 31.21 -44.85
CA SER A 14 27.37 29.98 -44.10
C SER A 14 25.89 29.62 -44.27
N PRO A 15 25.53 28.38 -44.66
CA PRO A 15 24.16 27.94 -44.65
C PRO A 15 23.70 27.72 -43.19
N VAL A 16 22.69 28.48 -42.76
CA VAL A 16 21.97 28.21 -41.52
C VAL A 16 21.20 26.90 -41.75
N LEU A 17 21.71 25.81 -41.17
CA LEU A 17 20.94 24.58 -41.03
C LEU A 17 19.73 24.88 -40.15
N ALA A 18 18.55 24.92 -40.77
CA ALA A 18 17.27 24.89 -40.08
C ALA A 18 17.09 23.52 -39.40
N GLY A 19 17.79 23.31 -38.28
CA GLY A 19 17.43 22.29 -37.32
C GLY A 19 16.13 22.74 -36.65
N GLY A 20 15.01 22.16 -37.07
CA GLY A 20 13.73 22.37 -36.39
C GLY A 20 13.89 22.03 -34.91
N MET A 21 13.50 22.94 -34.03
CA MET A 21 13.38 22.64 -32.62
C MET A 21 12.41 21.45 -32.46
N PRO A 22 12.77 20.40 -31.69
CA PRO A 22 11.85 19.30 -31.44
C PRO A 22 10.58 19.86 -30.82
N ARG A 23 9.43 19.40 -31.32
CA ARG A 23 8.12 19.84 -30.82
C ARG A 23 7.95 19.33 -29.38
N PRO A 24 7.25 20.07 -28.50
CA PRO A 24 7.03 19.65 -27.10
C PRO A 24 6.27 18.33 -26.93
N GLU A 25 5.75 17.74 -28.01
CA GLU A 25 4.95 16.51 -28.00
C GLU A 25 5.81 15.23 -27.88
N ASP A 26 7.15 15.31 -27.99
CA ASP A 26 8.06 14.15 -27.98
C ASP A 26 8.62 13.77 -26.59
N THR A 27 8.01 14.20 -25.48
CA THR A 27 8.49 13.86 -24.13
C THR A 27 7.46 13.19 -23.24
N VAL A 28 6.53 12.42 -23.82
CA VAL A 28 5.74 11.46 -23.03
C VAL A 28 6.67 10.30 -22.67
N PRO A 29 7.02 10.09 -21.39
CA PRO A 29 7.82 8.94 -20.99
C PRO A 29 7.10 7.66 -21.43
N PRO A 30 7.81 6.64 -21.95
CA PRO A 30 7.17 5.41 -22.40
C PRO A 30 6.37 4.80 -21.25
N ALA A 31 5.10 4.47 -21.52
CA ALA A 31 4.27 3.73 -20.59
C ALA A 31 4.96 2.39 -20.29
N ILE A 32 5.11 2.09 -19.00
CA ILE A 32 5.61 0.78 -18.55
C ILE A 32 4.39 -0.08 -18.30
N GLU A 33 4.37 -1.29 -18.88
CA GLU A 33 3.28 -2.21 -18.63
C GLU A 33 3.21 -2.58 -17.14
N PRO A 34 2.01 -2.54 -16.52
CA PRO A 34 1.83 -3.01 -15.16
C PRO A 34 2.33 -4.44 -14.99
N SER A 35 3.04 -4.72 -13.90
CA SER A 35 3.59 -6.06 -13.63
C SER A 35 3.17 -6.55 -12.25
N LYS A 36 2.97 -7.87 -12.11
CA LYS A 36 2.78 -8.49 -10.80
C LYS A 36 4.09 -8.43 -10.01
N LEU A 37 4.00 -8.04 -8.74
CA LEU A 37 5.15 -8.03 -7.83
C LEU A 37 5.64 -9.46 -7.57
N GLU A 38 6.94 -9.69 -7.73
CA GLU A 38 7.56 -11.01 -7.56
C GLU A 38 7.39 -11.57 -6.14
N ASN A 39 7.37 -10.69 -5.14
CA ASN A 39 7.23 -11.02 -3.73
C ASN A 39 5.77 -10.99 -3.22
N PHE A 40 4.78 -10.83 -4.11
CA PHE A 40 3.38 -10.86 -3.71
C PHE A 40 2.88 -12.30 -3.56
N THR A 41 2.85 -12.77 -2.32
CA THR A 41 2.50 -14.15 -1.94
C THR A 41 1.02 -14.36 -1.63
N TRP A 42 0.24 -13.28 -1.61
CA TRP A 42 -1.18 -13.30 -1.28
C TRP A 42 -2.03 -13.74 -2.48
N ALA A 43 -3.11 -14.48 -2.20
CA ALA A 43 -4.10 -14.90 -3.18
C ALA A 43 -5.46 -14.95 -2.50
N ASP A 44 -6.53 -14.71 -3.27
CA ASP A 44 -7.89 -14.71 -2.74
C ASP A 44 -8.26 -16.09 -2.19
N PRO A 45 -8.38 -16.24 -0.85
CA PRO A 45 -8.72 -17.51 -0.24
C PRO A 45 -10.19 -17.89 -0.53
N PHE A 46 -11.05 -16.91 -0.83
CA PHE A 46 -12.49 -17.10 -1.01
C PHE A 46 -12.89 -17.58 -2.40
N SER A 47 -12.02 -17.42 -3.39
CA SER A 47 -12.17 -18.03 -4.72
C SER A 47 -11.59 -19.44 -4.81
N SER A 48 -10.87 -19.90 -3.79
CA SER A 48 -10.24 -21.22 -3.80
C SER A 48 -11.27 -22.35 -3.67
N PRO A 49 -11.30 -23.34 -4.57
CA PRO A 49 -12.19 -24.49 -4.43
C PRO A 49 -11.88 -25.33 -3.18
N LYS A 50 -10.64 -25.26 -2.67
CA LYS A 50 -10.24 -25.93 -1.43
C LYS A 50 -10.95 -25.37 -0.20
N LEU A 51 -11.49 -24.15 -0.26
CA LEU A 51 -12.26 -23.57 0.84
C LEU A 51 -13.52 -24.40 1.16
N ALA A 52 -14.05 -25.16 0.19
CA ALA A 52 -15.20 -26.05 0.42
C ALA A 52 -14.97 -27.09 1.54
N ASN A 53 -13.70 -27.41 1.84
CA ASN A 53 -13.28 -28.33 2.91
C ASN A 53 -13.32 -27.71 4.31
N PHE A 54 -13.62 -26.41 4.42
CA PHE A 54 -13.65 -25.68 5.69
C PHE A 54 -15.03 -25.07 5.93
N ASP A 55 -15.38 -24.95 7.20
CA ASP A 55 -16.45 -24.09 7.71
C ASP A 55 -15.83 -22.79 8.23
N ALA A 56 -16.58 -21.69 8.11
CA ALA A 56 -16.22 -20.42 8.73
C ALA A 56 -16.64 -20.46 10.20
N ALA A 57 -15.75 -20.90 11.09
CA ALA A 57 -15.99 -20.94 12.54
C ALA A 57 -16.35 -19.55 13.09
N CYS A 58 -15.75 -18.52 12.49
CA CYS A 58 -16.16 -17.14 12.66
C CYS A 58 -15.91 -16.38 11.35
N GLU A 59 -16.73 -15.36 11.11
CA GLU A 59 -16.58 -14.43 9.99
C GLU A 59 -16.78 -13.00 10.49
N SER A 60 -15.97 -12.08 9.98
CA SER A 60 -16.16 -10.64 10.16
C SER A 60 -15.92 -9.93 8.82
N LYS A 61 -16.75 -8.92 8.53
CA LYS A 61 -16.69 -8.16 7.30
C LYS A 61 -17.02 -6.69 7.58
N ARG A 62 -16.21 -5.77 7.07
CA ARG A 62 -16.45 -4.32 7.20
C ARG A 62 -16.01 -3.56 5.95
N THR A 63 -16.71 -2.46 5.70
CA THR A 63 -16.41 -1.52 4.64
C THR A 63 -15.85 -0.24 5.22
N PHE A 64 -14.79 0.27 4.60
CA PHE A 64 -14.07 1.47 5.01
C PHE A 64 -14.11 2.48 3.87
N THR A 65 -14.12 3.76 4.23
CA THR A 65 -14.02 4.87 3.27
C THR A 65 -12.60 5.40 3.24
N ALA A 66 -12.08 5.65 2.05
CA ALA A 66 -10.80 6.30 1.82
C ALA A 66 -10.90 7.28 0.65
N SER A 67 -9.82 8.00 0.40
CA SER A 67 -9.58 8.70 -0.86
C SER A 67 -8.44 8.02 -1.60
N GLU A 68 -8.64 7.68 -2.87
CA GLU A 68 -7.59 7.11 -3.72
C GLU A 68 -7.00 8.20 -4.62
N TYR A 69 -5.67 8.25 -4.64
CA TYR A 69 -4.82 9.12 -5.44
C TYR A 69 -3.81 8.29 -6.22
N GLN A 70 -3.12 8.90 -7.16
CA GLN A 70 -2.01 8.32 -7.89
C GLN A 70 -0.74 9.14 -7.63
N LEU A 71 0.45 8.58 -7.90
CA LEU A 71 1.71 9.31 -7.66
C LEU A 71 1.84 10.61 -8.48
N HIS A 72 1.20 10.75 -9.64
CA HIS A 72 1.12 12.06 -10.32
C HIS A 72 0.27 13.12 -9.58
N ASP A 73 -0.64 12.72 -8.69
CA ASP A 73 -1.48 13.65 -7.93
C ASP A 73 -0.68 14.36 -6.82
N LEU A 74 0.59 13.97 -6.61
CA LEU A 74 1.48 14.60 -5.62
C LEU A 74 1.77 16.08 -5.89
N GLN A 75 1.55 16.59 -7.11
CA GLN A 75 1.75 18.03 -7.39
C GLN A 75 0.44 18.82 -7.39
N ILE A 76 -0.69 18.15 -7.19
CA ILE A 76 -2.03 18.76 -7.22
C ILE A 76 -2.46 19.11 -5.78
N PRO A 77 -2.92 20.35 -5.52
CA PRO A 77 -3.45 20.76 -4.22
C PRO A 77 -4.61 19.89 -3.74
N GLU A 78 -4.78 19.82 -2.41
CA GLU A 78 -5.98 19.23 -1.82
C GLU A 78 -7.25 20.02 -2.22
N PRO A 79 -8.42 19.36 -2.32
CA PRO A 79 -8.68 17.93 -2.08
C PRO A 79 -8.39 17.02 -3.28
N LYS A 80 -7.99 17.58 -4.43
CA LYS A 80 -7.83 16.86 -5.71
C LYS A 80 -6.55 16.04 -5.78
N GLY A 81 -5.52 16.43 -5.04
CA GLY A 81 -4.27 15.68 -4.92
C GLY A 81 -3.68 15.68 -3.53
N LEU A 82 -2.37 15.47 -3.46
CA LEU A 82 -1.61 15.25 -2.23
C LEU A 82 -0.43 16.22 -2.09
N GLN A 83 -0.49 17.39 -2.73
CA GLN A 83 0.62 18.36 -2.75
C GLN A 83 1.18 18.74 -1.36
N PRO A 84 0.37 18.92 -0.30
CA PRO A 84 0.90 19.17 1.04
C PRO A 84 1.78 18.05 1.60
N TYR A 85 1.62 16.81 1.14
CA TYR A 85 2.37 15.63 1.60
C TYR A 85 3.51 15.22 0.66
N SER A 86 3.64 15.89 -0.49
CA SER A 86 4.45 15.44 -1.62
C SER A 86 5.91 15.15 -1.29
N GLU A 87 6.59 16.06 -0.62
CA GLU A 87 8.00 15.88 -0.23
C GLU A 87 8.17 14.74 0.78
N ALA A 88 7.32 14.69 1.80
CA ALA A 88 7.36 13.62 2.79
C ALA A 88 7.04 12.25 2.20
N LEU A 89 6.15 12.16 1.21
CA LEU A 89 5.80 10.91 0.53
C LEU A 89 6.92 10.43 -0.40
N LYS A 90 7.60 11.35 -1.10
CA LYS A 90 8.78 11.03 -1.90
C LYS A 90 9.91 10.46 -1.04
N GLU A 91 10.14 11.03 0.14
CA GLU A 91 11.12 10.52 1.10
C GLU A 91 10.69 9.17 1.68
N PHE A 92 9.42 9.04 2.08
CA PHE A 92 8.89 7.83 2.72
C PHE A 92 8.91 6.61 1.79
N PHE A 93 8.42 6.76 0.55
CA PHE A 93 8.43 5.69 -0.44
C PHE A 93 9.75 5.59 -1.23
N GLY A 94 10.63 6.58 -1.08
CA GLY A 94 11.93 6.61 -1.74
C GLY A 94 12.82 5.45 -1.30
N GLY A 95 13.31 4.67 -2.27
CA GLY A 95 14.25 3.57 -2.00
C GLY A 95 13.64 2.30 -1.42
N ARG A 96 12.31 2.19 -1.34
CA ARG A 96 11.60 0.99 -0.87
C ARG A 96 10.84 0.31 -2.01
N PRO A 97 10.73 -1.03 -2.00
CA PRO A 97 9.80 -1.73 -2.88
C PRO A 97 8.37 -1.24 -2.67
N TYR A 98 7.66 -0.97 -3.75
CA TYR A 98 6.26 -0.57 -3.68
C TYR A 98 5.40 -1.78 -3.29
N PRO A 99 4.48 -1.69 -2.29
CA PRO A 99 3.69 -2.83 -1.83
C PRO A 99 2.64 -3.35 -2.82
N GLY A 100 2.40 -2.64 -3.93
CA GLY A 100 1.45 -3.05 -4.96
C GLY A 100 0.06 -2.47 -4.78
N GLY A 101 -0.78 -2.66 -5.80
CA GLY A 101 -2.22 -2.44 -5.73
C GLY A 101 -2.97 -3.59 -5.04
N TRP A 102 -4.30 -3.58 -5.16
CA TRP A 102 -5.16 -4.60 -4.56
C TRP A 102 -4.81 -6.03 -4.98
N GLU A 103 -4.38 -6.25 -6.22
CA GLU A 103 -4.01 -7.58 -6.73
C GLU A 103 -2.50 -7.84 -6.76
N GLY A 104 -1.71 -7.04 -6.02
CA GLY A 104 -0.25 -7.14 -6.05
C GLY A 104 0.38 -6.67 -7.35
N ILE A 105 -0.34 -5.83 -8.11
CA ILE A 105 0.16 -5.23 -9.36
C ILE A 105 0.87 -3.91 -9.06
N ASP A 106 2.08 -3.75 -9.59
CA ASP A 106 2.76 -2.46 -9.69
C ASP A 106 2.44 -1.84 -11.05
N ALA A 107 1.64 -0.76 -11.05
CA ALA A 107 1.36 0.04 -12.24
C ALA A 107 2.58 0.85 -12.71
N HIS A 108 3.64 0.90 -11.91
CA HIS A 108 4.88 1.64 -12.10
C HIS A 108 4.71 3.15 -12.11
N ARG A 109 5.81 3.82 -11.75
CA ARG A 109 5.97 5.28 -11.83
C ARG A 109 4.74 6.04 -11.30
N TYR A 110 4.14 6.87 -12.15
CA TYR A 110 3.13 7.85 -11.78
C TYR A 110 1.74 7.26 -11.59
N GLU A 111 1.51 6.02 -12.03
CA GLU A 111 0.21 5.35 -12.00
C GLU A 111 -0.01 4.52 -10.71
N ARG A 112 1.02 4.43 -9.86
CA ARG A 112 0.91 3.76 -8.55
C ARG A 112 -0.14 4.47 -7.69
N ASN A 113 -1.06 3.68 -7.16
CA ASN A 113 -2.16 4.15 -6.33
C ASN A 113 -1.72 4.38 -4.88
N LEU A 114 -2.27 5.42 -4.25
CA LEU A 114 -2.12 5.73 -2.84
C LEU A 114 -3.50 5.94 -2.24
N LEU A 115 -3.75 5.32 -1.09
CA LEU A 115 -4.94 5.54 -0.29
C LEU A 115 -4.62 6.52 0.83
N LYS A 116 -5.49 7.49 1.04
CA LYS A 116 -5.47 8.40 2.19
C LYS A 116 -6.72 8.16 3.03
N MET A 117 -6.52 8.03 4.34
CA MET A 117 -7.61 7.94 5.32
C MET A 117 -7.34 8.91 6.49
N GLU A 118 -8.41 9.36 7.13
CA GLU A 118 -8.28 9.93 8.47
C GLU A 118 -7.75 8.84 9.40
N TYR A 119 -6.68 9.13 10.15
CA TYR A 119 -6.10 8.11 11.01
C TYR A 119 -7.06 7.72 12.14
N ALA A 120 -8.00 8.61 12.50
CA ALA A 120 -9.09 8.31 13.41
C ALA A 120 -10.01 7.17 12.93
N ASP A 121 -10.18 7.01 11.62
CA ASP A 121 -11.09 6.04 10.99
C ASP A 121 -10.43 4.67 10.76
N VAL A 122 -9.12 4.58 10.99
CA VAL A 122 -8.39 3.31 10.98
C VAL A 122 -8.65 2.58 12.31
N PRO A 123 -8.98 1.27 12.27
CA PRO A 123 -9.18 0.48 13.49
C PRO A 123 -7.99 0.60 14.46
N VAL A 124 -8.27 0.68 15.76
CA VAL A 124 -7.25 0.77 16.83
C VAL A 124 -6.19 -0.32 16.68
N LYS A 125 -6.58 -1.57 16.40
CA LYS A 125 -5.65 -2.70 16.25
C LYS A 125 -4.70 -2.53 15.08
N VAL A 126 -5.17 -1.95 13.97
CA VAL A 126 -4.30 -1.60 12.83
C VAL A 126 -3.34 -0.48 13.22
N ARG A 127 -3.83 0.55 13.95
CA ARG A 127 -2.97 1.65 14.41
C ARG A 127 -1.87 1.19 15.36
N GLU A 128 -2.22 0.37 16.34
CA GLU A 128 -1.28 -0.23 17.29
C GLU A 128 -0.20 -1.03 16.56
N TRP A 129 -0.60 -1.82 15.55
CA TRP A 129 0.33 -2.57 14.72
C TRP A 129 1.26 -1.64 13.92
N ILE A 130 0.74 -0.60 13.27
CA ILE A 130 1.55 0.40 12.55
C ILE A 130 2.58 1.02 13.49
N GLU A 131 2.16 1.41 14.69
CA GLU A 131 3.05 2.04 15.69
C GLU A 131 4.13 1.08 16.22
N GLU A 132 3.86 -0.22 16.30
CA GLU A 132 4.85 -1.24 16.68
C GLU A 132 5.85 -1.49 15.54
N GLU A 133 5.38 -1.64 14.31
CA GLU A 133 6.23 -1.84 13.14
C GLU A 133 7.15 -0.65 12.88
N GLU A 134 6.66 0.58 13.07
CA GLU A 134 7.50 1.78 12.96
C GLU A 134 8.52 1.93 14.12
N ARG A 135 8.26 1.32 15.29
CA ARG A 135 9.22 1.26 16.40
C ARG A 135 10.29 0.20 16.19
N SER A 136 9.98 -0.84 15.44
CA SER A 136 10.90 -1.94 15.14
C SER A 136 11.57 -1.75 13.77
N GLU A 137 12.36 -2.75 13.34
CA GLU A 137 12.82 -2.89 11.95
C GLU A 137 12.08 -4.06 11.28
N GLY A 138 10.82 -4.27 11.67
CA GLY A 138 9.97 -5.34 11.16
C GLY A 138 9.57 -5.16 9.70
N PRO A 139 9.01 -6.21 9.08
CA PRO A 139 8.60 -6.19 7.67
C PRO A 139 7.46 -5.19 7.39
N GLY A 140 6.71 -4.76 8.40
CA GLY A 140 5.66 -3.76 8.28
C GLY A 140 6.15 -2.32 8.25
N LYS A 141 7.43 -2.08 8.57
CA LYS A 141 8.01 -0.73 8.61
C LYS A 141 7.98 -0.05 7.25
N GLY A 142 7.42 1.15 7.21
CA GLY A 142 7.35 1.95 6.00
C GLY A 142 6.20 1.55 5.07
N LEU A 143 5.22 0.78 5.55
CA LEU A 143 4.02 0.46 4.78
C LEU A 143 2.93 1.54 4.90
N PHE A 144 2.84 2.19 6.07
CA PHE A 144 1.81 3.17 6.38
C PHE A 144 2.43 4.51 6.78
N ALA A 145 2.28 5.52 5.94
CA ALA A 145 2.81 6.85 6.19
C ALA A 145 1.82 7.65 7.05
N VAL A 146 2.06 7.72 8.37
CA VAL A 146 1.24 8.53 9.28
C VAL A 146 1.79 9.94 9.36
N TYR A 147 0.95 10.95 9.11
CA TYR A 147 1.33 12.36 9.10
C TYR A 147 0.41 13.18 9.99
N GLN A 148 0.93 14.26 10.56
CA GLN A 148 0.04 15.34 11.03
C GLN A 148 -0.59 16.02 9.82
N LYS A 149 -1.90 16.25 9.89
CA LYS A 149 -2.59 17.03 8.87
C LYS A 149 -2.00 18.45 8.85
N PRO A 150 -1.56 18.94 7.68
CA PRO A 150 -1.01 20.27 7.57
C PRO A 150 -2.11 21.32 7.83
N ALA A 151 -1.74 22.46 8.38
CA ALA A 151 -2.61 23.62 8.33
C ALA A 151 -2.75 24.10 6.87
N GLU A 152 -3.77 24.93 6.60
CA GLU A 152 -3.97 25.48 5.27
C GLU A 152 -2.72 26.22 4.77
N GLY A 153 -2.23 25.84 3.58
CA GLY A 153 -1.02 26.40 2.98
C GLY A 153 0.31 25.85 3.51
N GLU A 154 0.30 24.94 4.49
CA GLU A 154 1.51 24.29 5.00
C GLU A 154 1.83 22.98 4.26
N THR A 155 3.10 22.57 4.34
CA THR A 155 3.57 21.29 3.82
C THR A 155 4.11 20.40 4.93
N VAL A 156 3.83 19.11 4.82
CA VAL A 156 4.34 18.07 5.71
C VAL A 156 5.75 17.69 5.26
N LYS A 157 6.69 17.70 6.21
CA LYS A 157 8.10 17.38 5.93
C LYS A 157 8.52 16.00 6.41
N LYS A 158 7.83 15.43 7.40
CA LYS A 158 8.18 14.15 8.04
C LYS A 158 6.94 13.45 8.55
N THR A 159 7.05 12.14 8.74
CA THR A 159 6.04 11.34 9.44
C THR A 159 5.81 11.84 10.87
N ALA A 160 4.61 11.61 11.38
CA ALA A 160 4.26 11.93 12.74
C ALA A 160 5.13 11.13 13.71
N LYS A 161 5.46 11.73 14.87
CA LYS A 161 6.18 11.02 15.93
C LYS A 161 5.34 9.83 16.41
N VAL A 162 5.92 8.64 16.34
CA VAL A 162 5.32 7.40 16.84
C VAL A 162 5.12 7.53 18.36
N PRO A 163 3.91 7.29 18.88
CA PRO A 163 3.65 7.25 20.31
C PRO A 163 4.51 6.19 21.02
N PRO A 164 4.85 6.38 22.31
CA PRO A 164 5.44 5.30 23.10
C PRO A 164 4.42 4.16 23.28
N ALA A 165 4.90 2.97 23.67
CA ALA A 165 4.01 1.88 24.05
C ALA A 165 3.04 2.32 25.17
N ASN A 166 1.78 1.83 25.12
CA ASN A 166 0.70 2.16 26.06
C ASN A 166 0.29 3.65 26.09
N ALA A 167 0.24 4.29 24.92
CA ALA A 167 -0.12 5.70 24.77
C ALA A 167 -1.61 5.94 24.48
N ASP A 168 -2.53 5.17 25.07
CA ASP A 168 -3.97 5.29 24.80
C ASP A 168 -4.53 6.70 25.06
N HIS A 169 -3.95 7.40 26.03
CA HIS A 169 -4.27 8.80 26.33
C HIS A 169 -3.97 9.78 25.16
N LEU A 170 -3.17 9.37 24.17
CA LEU A 170 -2.86 10.15 22.97
C LEU A 170 -3.79 9.85 21.79
N ARG A 171 -4.67 8.85 21.87
CA ARG A 171 -5.64 8.51 20.81
C ARG A 171 -6.52 9.68 20.36
N PRO A 172 -6.91 10.64 21.23
CA PRO A 172 -7.61 11.84 20.76
C PRO A 172 -6.84 12.68 19.74
N LEU A 173 -5.51 12.57 19.69
CA LEU A 173 -4.68 13.26 18.70
C LEU A 173 -4.75 12.62 17.31
N ASP A 174 -5.27 11.40 17.18
CA ASP A 174 -5.38 10.70 15.90
C ASP A 174 -6.34 11.40 14.93
N GLN A 175 -7.29 12.20 15.44
CA GLN A 175 -8.16 13.07 14.62
C GLN A 175 -7.39 14.18 13.89
N LYS A 176 -6.15 14.47 14.31
CA LYS A 176 -5.27 15.46 13.69
C LYS A 176 -4.31 14.81 12.70
N ARG A 177 -4.42 13.49 12.48
CA ARG A 177 -3.52 12.71 11.64
C ARG A 177 -4.24 12.16 10.42
N ALA A 178 -3.49 12.01 9.34
CA ALA A 178 -3.89 11.21 8.19
C ALA A 178 -2.90 10.07 8.03
N VAL A 179 -3.36 8.95 7.48
CA VAL A 179 -2.49 7.86 7.03
C VAL A 179 -2.56 7.77 5.51
N ILE A 180 -1.41 7.57 4.88
CA ILE A 180 -1.28 7.38 3.44
C ILE A 180 -0.51 6.08 3.18
N PHE A 181 -1.05 5.18 2.36
CA PHE A 181 -0.47 3.87 2.13
C PHE A 181 -0.82 3.33 0.73
N ALA A 182 -0.02 2.41 0.21
CA ALA A 182 -0.36 1.68 -1.02
C ALA A 182 -1.45 0.64 -0.72
N PRO A 183 -2.40 0.35 -1.63
CA PRO A 183 -3.45 -0.64 -1.37
C PRO A 183 -2.90 -2.00 -0.91
N GLY A 184 -1.80 -2.48 -1.49
CA GLY A 184 -1.18 -3.74 -1.11
C GLY A 184 -0.61 -3.78 0.31
N ALA A 185 -0.41 -2.64 0.97
CA ALA A 185 0.06 -2.58 2.36
C ALA A 185 -0.93 -3.23 3.34
N VAL A 186 -2.23 -3.28 3.01
CA VAL A 186 -3.23 -3.85 3.93
C VAL A 186 -3.04 -5.36 4.14
N TYR A 187 -2.37 -6.06 3.21
CA TYR A 187 -2.23 -7.50 3.26
C TYR A 187 -1.51 -8.01 4.49
N GLU A 188 -0.63 -7.21 5.11
CA GLU A 188 0.04 -7.57 6.36
C GLU A 188 -0.88 -7.46 7.59
N THR A 189 -2.06 -6.84 7.45
CA THR A 189 -2.94 -6.49 8.59
C THR A 189 -4.42 -6.79 8.38
N LEU A 190 -4.83 -7.41 7.27
CA LEU A 190 -6.25 -7.58 6.89
C LEU A 190 -7.17 -8.04 8.04
N PRO A 191 -6.83 -9.06 8.85
CA PRO A 191 -7.68 -9.48 9.96
C PRO A 191 -7.92 -8.38 11.00
N LEU A 192 -6.91 -7.55 11.28
CA LEU A 192 -6.99 -6.47 12.27
C LEU A 192 -8.03 -5.42 11.90
N TRP A 193 -8.26 -5.21 10.61
CA TRP A 193 -9.26 -4.25 10.14
C TRP A 193 -10.67 -4.63 10.60
N VAL A 194 -10.96 -5.92 10.70
CA VAL A 194 -12.30 -6.45 11.00
C VAL A 194 -12.39 -7.15 12.36
N ALA A 195 -11.33 -7.10 13.16
CA ALA A 195 -11.24 -7.81 14.44
C ALA A 195 -12.11 -7.19 15.53
N GLU A 196 -11.98 -5.87 15.76
CA GLU A 196 -12.60 -5.16 16.88
C GLU A 196 -14.11 -5.34 16.90
N GLY A 197 -14.71 -5.76 18.02
CA GLY A 197 -16.16 -5.95 18.16
C GLY A 197 -16.72 -7.14 17.38
N SER A 198 -15.87 -7.98 16.78
CA SER A 198 -16.30 -9.26 16.21
C SER A 198 -16.34 -10.36 17.27
N LYS A 199 -17.04 -11.47 16.98
CA LYS A 199 -17.10 -12.64 17.88
C LYS A 199 -15.78 -13.39 18.01
N CYS A 200 -14.83 -13.13 17.12
CA CYS A 200 -13.52 -13.76 17.08
C CYS A 200 -12.39 -12.73 17.18
N GLU A 201 -12.64 -11.59 17.84
CA GLU A 201 -11.66 -10.52 17.99
C GLU A 201 -10.29 -11.06 18.42
N GLU A 202 -10.24 -11.86 19.49
CA GLU A 202 -9.00 -12.46 20.00
C GLU A 202 -8.23 -13.25 18.92
N THR A 203 -8.93 -14.06 18.12
CA THR A 203 -8.30 -14.88 17.07
C THR A 203 -7.91 -14.03 15.86
N LEU A 204 -8.70 -13.02 15.50
CA LEU A 204 -8.39 -12.12 14.38
C LEU A 204 -7.26 -11.14 14.73
N THR A 205 -7.04 -10.82 16.00
CA THR A 205 -5.88 -10.03 16.44
C THR A 205 -4.57 -10.82 16.48
N ASP A 206 -4.63 -12.15 16.47
CA ASP A 206 -3.46 -13.02 16.46
C ASP A 206 -2.96 -13.24 15.02
N LEU A 207 -2.08 -12.34 14.56
CA LEU A 207 -1.49 -12.41 13.23
C LEU A 207 -0.62 -13.67 13.02
N THR A 208 -0.25 -14.43 14.06
CA THR A 208 0.50 -15.68 13.88
C THR A 208 -0.34 -16.78 13.24
N LYS A 209 -1.67 -16.67 13.33
CA LYS A 209 -2.63 -17.57 12.67
C LYS A 209 -3.02 -17.11 11.27
N TYR A 210 -2.66 -15.87 10.92
CA TYR A 210 -3.03 -15.27 9.64
C TYR A 210 -2.03 -15.65 8.55
N GLY A 211 -2.56 -16.07 7.41
CA GLY A 211 -1.72 -16.32 6.23
C GLY A 211 -2.53 -16.70 4.99
N PRO A 212 -1.83 -16.89 3.86
CA PRO A 212 -2.48 -17.21 2.59
C PRO A 212 -2.90 -18.69 2.47
N LYS A 213 -2.49 -19.56 3.40
CA LYS A 213 -2.78 -20.99 3.36
C LYS A 213 -4.07 -21.32 4.10
N LEU A 214 -4.88 -22.20 3.50
CA LEU A 214 -6.08 -22.74 4.14
C LEU A 214 -5.68 -23.87 5.09
N ILE A 215 -5.70 -23.62 6.39
CA ILE A 215 -5.37 -24.58 7.44
C ILE A 215 -6.44 -24.56 8.54
N ASP A 216 -6.60 -25.68 9.25
CA ASP A 216 -7.54 -25.77 10.37
C ASP A 216 -7.10 -24.85 11.52
N GLY A 217 -8.04 -24.08 12.06
CA GLY A 217 -7.76 -23.04 13.07
C GLY A 217 -7.04 -21.79 12.54
N GLY A 218 -6.71 -21.76 11.25
CA GLY A 218 -6.06 -20.63 10.59
C GLY A 218 -7.01 -19.46 10.33
N VAL A 219 -6.44 -18.28 10.14
CA VAL A 219 -7.15 -17.05 9.76
C VAL A 219 -6.81 -16.73 8.32
N VAL A 220 -7.85 -16.46 7.52
CA VAL A 220 -7.71 -15.96 6.14
C VAL A 220 -8.49 -14.68 5.99
N ALA A 221 -7.99 -13.75 5.17
CA ALA A 221 -8.65 -12.48 4.93
C ALA A 221 -8.37 -11.96 3.52
N TRP A 222 -9.29 -11.15 2.98
CA TRP A 222 -9.18 -10.57 1.64
C TRP A 222 -9.99 -9.27 1.50
N PRO A 223 -9.53 -8.28 0.71
CA PRO A 223 -10.37 -7.20 0.22
C PRO A 223 -11.38 -7.73 -0.82
N THR A 224 -12.59 -8.04 -0.36
CA THR A 224 -13.64 -8.65 -1.19
C THR A 224 -14.32 -7.72 -2.18
N ASP A 225 -14.21 -6.41 -1.97
CA ASP A 225 -14.81 -5.40 -2.84
C ASP A 225 -14.08 -4.07 -2.69
N TYR A 226 -13.96 -3.29 -3.77
CA TYR A 226 -13.53 -1.90 -3.71
C TYR A 226 -14.07 -1.12 -4.91
N THR A 227 -14.36 0.17 -4.71
CA THR A 227 -14.84 1.07 -5.76
C THR A 227 -13.69 1.87 -6.38
N THR A 228 -13.76 2.16 -7.67
CA THR A 228 -12.87 3.15 -8.31
C THR A 228 -13.39 4.57 -8.09
N PRO A 229 -12.53 5.54 -7.71
CA PRO A 229 -12.95 6.94 -7.60
C PRO A 229 -13.39 7.52 -8.95
N LYS A 230 -14.40 8.40 -8.94
CA LYS A 230 -14.86 9.12 -10.15
C LYS A 230 -13.95 10.31 -10.47
N ARG A 231 -12.71 10.01 -10.90
CA ARG A 231 -11.67 11.02 -11.13
C ARG A 231 -12.06 12.11 -12.13
N SER A 232 -12.86 11.78 -13.14
CA SER A 232 -13.39 12.73 -14.14
C SER A 232 -14.37 13.76 -13.57
N LEU A 233 -14.98 13.46 -12.42
CA LEU A 233 -15.84 14.39 -11.67
C LEU A 233 -15.08 15.06 -10.51
N GLU A 234 -13.74 14.98 -10.53
CA GLU A 234 -12.87 15.49 -9.48
C GLU A 234 -13.06 14.84 -8.09
N GLU A 235 -13.78 13.72 -8.04
CA GLU A 235 -13.97 12.93 -6.82
C GLU A 235 -12.78 11.99 -6.61
N ARG A 236 -12.36 11.83 -5.36
CA ARG A 236 -11.30 10.91 -4.94
C ARG A 236 -11.81 9.84 -3.97
N LYS A 237 -13.04 9.99 -3.47
CA LYS A 237 -13.66 9.06 -2.52
C LYS A 237 -13.75 7.67 -3.13
N MET A 238 -13.43 6.68 -2.32
CA MET A 238 -13.57 5.27 -2.63
C MET A 238 -13.94 4.48 -1.36
N GLU A 239 -14.49 3.28 -1.52
CA GLU A 239 -14.79 2.36 -0.43
C GLU A 239 -14.12 1.01 -0.70
N PHE A 240 -13.58 0.37 0.34
CA PHE A 240 -13.06 -1.00 0.26
C PHE A 240 -13.63 -1.85 1.39
N THR A 241 -13.86 -3.12 1.10
CA THR A 241 -14.51 -4.05 2.02
C THR A 241 -13.60 -5.22 2.32
N ILE A 242 -13.18 -5.34 3.57
CA ILE A 242 -12.35 -6.44 4.05
C ILE A 242 -13.26 -7.50 4.66
N LYS A 243 -12.96 -8.76 4.37
CA LYS A 243 -13.55 -9.93 5.02
C LYS A 243 -12.44 -10.79 5.61
N ALA A 244 -12.64 -11.29 6.81
CA ALA A 244 -11.80 -12.30 7.44
C ALA A 244 -12.64 -13.48 7.96
N GLN A 245 -12.06 -14.67 7.90
CA GLN A 245 -12.65 -15.90 8.44
C GLN A 245 -11.64 -16.67 9.28
N VAL A 246 -12.12 -17.25 10.38
CA VAL A 246 -11.42 -18.32 11.10
C VAL A 246 -11.89 -19.63 10.51
N LEU A 247 -10.96 -20.43 10.00
CA LEU A 247 -11.25 -21.69 9.32
C LEU A 247 -11.37 -22.83 10.32
N SER A 248 -12.37 -23.69 10.15
CA SER A 248 -12.46 -24.98 10.82
C SER A 248 -12.66 -26.07 9.78
N ALA A 249 -11.80 -27.08 9.77
CA ALA A 249 -11.86 -28.15 8.80
C ALA A 249 -13.10 -29.03 9.02
N LYS A 250 -13.79 -29.36 7.92
CA LYS A 250 -14.91 -30.30 7.95
C LYS A 250 -14.43 -31.70 8.28
N ALA A 251 -15.26 -32.45 9.00
CA ALA A 251 -14.96 -33.85 9.31
C ALA A 251 -14.75 -34.66 8.01
N GLY A 252 -13.58 -35.31 7.89
CA GLY A 252 -13.20 -36.11 6.72
C GLY A 252 -12.61 -35.31 5.55
N ALA A 253 -12.36 -34.01 5.70
CA ALA A 253 -11.66 -33.22 4.70
C ALA A 253 -10.22 -33.70 4.50
N GLN A 254 -9.80 -33.86 3.24
CA GLN A 254 -8.38 -34.01 2.91
C GLN A 254 -7.73 -32.62 2.89
N LEU A 255 -6.98 -32.32 3.94
CA LEU A 255 -6.16 -31.11 4.03
C LEU A 255 -4.74 -31.43 3.52
N ASP A 256 -4.13 -30.46 2.85
CA ASP A 256 -2.72 -30.56 2.46
C ASP A 256 -1.86 -30.64 3.73
N LYS A 257 -1.01 -31.67 3.83
CA LYS A 257 -0.19 -31.96 5.02
C LYS A 257 1.02 -31.04 5.22
N ASP A 258 1.07 -29.89 4.57
CA ASP A 258 2.21 -28.98 4.70
C ASP A 258 1.98 -27.98 5.83
N GLY A 259 2.25 -28.42 7.06
CA GLY A 259 2.28 -27.57 8.26
C GLY A 259 2.11 -28.28 9.61
N GLN A 260 1.84 -29.59 9.63
CA GLN A 260 1.67 -30.37 10.86
C GLN A 260 2.94 -31.16 11.20
N ASP A 261 4.08 -30.49 11.35
CA ASP A 261 5.26 -31.10 11.96
C ASP A 261 5.97 -30.08 12.85
N ALA A 262 5.47 -29.95 14.08
CA ALA A 262 6.27 -29.69 15.28
C ALA A 262 5.35 -29.64 16.51
N VAL A 263 4.93 -30.80 17.02
CA VAL A 263 5.04 -31.19 18.44
C VAL A 263 4.78 -32.70 18.49
N LYS A 264 5.83 -33.52 18.30
CA LYS A 264 5.87 -34.83 18.96
C LYS A 264 6.50 -34.59 20.32
N THR A 265 5.68 -34.62 21.36
CA THR A 265 6.10 -34.87 22.74
C THR A 265 6.77 -36.23 22.78
N ASP A 266 8.09 -36.26 22.97
CA ASP A 266 8.81 -37.46 23.35
C ASP A 266 8.34 -37.91 24.74
N SER A 267 7.43 -38.88 24.77
CA SER A 267 7.28 -39.78 25.91
C SER A 267 8.20 -40.97 25.69
N LYS A 268 9.31 -40.93 26.42
CA LYS A 268 9.92 -42.01 27.21
C LYS A 268 9.26 -43.40 27.06
N ASP A 269 10.04 -44.38 26.59
CA ASP A 269 10.04 -45.80 26.99
C ASP A 269 11.35 -46.40 26.41
N GLU A 270 12.40 -46.60 27.22
CA GLU A 270 12.83 -47.89 27.79
C GLU A 270 13.00 -49.03 26.75
N LEU A 271 14.24 -49.19 26.24
CA LEU A 271 15.11 -50.39 26.34
C LEU A 271 16.40 -50.23 25.53
#